data_AF-A0A7X4CB98-F1
#
_entry.id   AF-A0A7X4CB98-F1
#
_cell.length_a   1.000
_cell.length_b   1.000
_cell.length_c   1.000
_cell.angle_alpha   90.00
_cell.angle_beta   90.00
_cell.angle_gamma   90.00
#
_symmetry.space_group_name_H-M   'P 1'
#
loop_
_entity.id
_entity.type
_entity.pdbx_description
1 polymer ?
#
loop_
_entity_poly.entity_id
_entity_poly.type
_entity_poly.pdbx_seq_one_letter_code
_entity_poly.pdbx_strand_id
1 'polypeptide(L)'
;MGMSMTEQDSKPKPYPALRNIQYSPMMQGEEHYIILWDPSGLSSEKLIIPLNLFHLFQFMDGEHSPEQIGVEYLKKYGEFLMPDKLDRLIADLDQKLFLEGERYEAAKAAAVKAYRDAPARTPRFAGKSYEAEPQKLREQVAGFFSSKEGPSPDPSEHQGKAIKGLVAPNYEVNVAGPIYAWAYKELREAEAPDVYILLGTAHAGLAGPVAVTDKDFESPLGVVPVNRPLMEALRSKGGDALFADELRHETEHSIEFQLPFL
;
A
#
# COMPACT_ATOMS: atom_id res chain seq x y z
N MET A 1 21.43 -15.43 18.10
CA MET A 1 20.59 -15.07 19.25
C MET A 1 19.21 -14.76 18.69
N GLY A 2 18.28 -15.72 18.78
CA GLY A 2 16.97 -15.62 18.14
C GLY A 2 16.12 -14.61 18.87
N MET A 3 15.80 -13.50 18.21
CA MET A 3 14.68 -12.66 18.64
C MET A 3 13.41 -13.40 18.24
N SER A 4 12.79 -14.03 19.23
CA SER A 4 11.39 -14.43 19.17
C SER A 4 10.58 -13.18 18.85
N MET A 5 10.14 -13.06 17.60
CA MET A 5 9.00 -12.22 17.28
C MET A 5 7.82 -12.95 17.90
N THR A 6 7.37 -12.45 19.05
CA THR A 6 6.13 -12.87 19.67
C THR A 6 5.02 -12.71 18.64
N GLU A 7 4.37 -13.82 18.26
CA GLU A 7 2.97 -13.80 17.85
C GLU A 7 2.26 -12.89 18.85
N GLN A 8 1.82 -11.70 18.40
CA GLN A 8 0.90 -10.92 19.21
C GLN A 8 -0.37 -11.75 19.32
N ASP A 9 -0.56 -12.26 20.54
CA ASP A 9 -1.70 -12.96 21.10
C ASP A 9 -3.00 -12.55 20.38
N SER A 10 -3.41 -13.35 19.38
CA SER A 10 -4.66 -13.20 18.62
C SER A 10 -5.84 -13.65 19.49
N LYS A 11 -5.94 -13.12 20.70
CA LYS A 11 -7.17 -13.28 21.48
C LYS A 11 -8.21 -12.35 20.86
N PRO A 12 -9.42 -12.86 20.55
CA PRO A 12 -10.48 -12.00 20.06
C PRO A 12 -10.67 -10.86 21.05
N LYS A 13 -10.53 -9.63 20.55
CA LYS A 13 -10.76 -8.44 21.35
C LYS A 13 -12.26 -8.39 21.67
N PRO A 14 -12.66 -8.35 22.95
CA PRO A 14 -14.07 -8.39 23.33
C PRO A 14 -14.82 -7.12 22.93
N TYR A 15 -14.10 -6.05 22.56
CA TYR A 15 -14.61 -4.74 22.23
C TYR A 15 -14.04 -4.19 20.92
N PRO A 16 -14.63 -3.12 20.34
CA PRO A 16 -14.19 -2.55 19.08
C PRO A 16 -12.73 -2.11 19.13
N ALA A 17 -11.95 -2.54 18.13
CA ALA A 17 -10.57 -2.14 17.96
C ALA A 17 -10.35 -1.63 16.54
N LEU A 18 -10.10 -0.35 16.37
CA LEU A 18 -9.87 0.26 15.07
C LEU A 18 -8.51 -0.18 14.53
N ARG A 19 -8.48 -0.58 13.26
CA ARG A 19 -7.23 -0.89 12.55
C ARG A 19 -6.47 0.40 12.23
N ASN A 20 -5.31 0.26 11.59
CA ASN A 20 -4.61 1.39 10.98
C ASN A 20 -5.40 1.92 9.76
N ILE A 21 -6.29 2.87 10.01
CA ILE A 21 -7.15 3.53 9.02
C ILE A 21 -6.64 4.95 8.76
N GLN A 22 -6.56 5.33 7.50
CA GLN A 22 -6.18 6.69 7.11
C GLN A 22 -7.40 7.61 7.13
N TYR A 23 -7.15 8.88 7.36
CA TYR A 23 -8.19 9.89 7.42
C TYR A 23 -7.71 11.24 6.89
N SER A 24 -8.68 12.07 6.47
CA SER A 24 -8.44 13.44 6.04
C SER A 24 -9.64 14.32 6.41
N PRO A 25 -9.42 15.60 6.79
CA PRO A 25 -10.52 16.53 7.01
C PRO A 25 -11.23 16.87 5.69
N MET A 26 -12.54 17.07 5.79
CA MET A 26 -13.40 17.49 4.69
C MET A 26 -14.39 18.56 5.20
N MET A 27 -14.66 19.57 4.38
CA MET A 27 -15.70 20.57 4.65
C MET A 27 -16.85 20.39 3.67
N GLN A 28 -18.07 20.48 4.17
CA GLN A 28 -19.28 20.55 3.35
C GLN A 28 -20.17 21.67 3.89
N GLY A 29 -20.15 22.82 3.21
CA GLY A 29 -20.74 24.05 3.75
C GLY A 29 -19.97 24.53 4.99
N GLU A 30 -20.68 24.79 6.08
CA GLU A 30 -20.10 25.18 7.37
C GLU A 30 -19.78 23.97 8.27
N GLU A 31 -20.14 22.76 7.84
CA GLU A 31 -19.95 21.55 8.63
C GLU A 31 -18.59 20.88 8.36
N HIS A 32 -17.99 20.38 9.44
CA HIS A 32 -16.69 19.70 9.43
C HIS A 32 -16.86 18.19 9.56
N TYR A 33 -16.28 17.48 8.59
CA TYR A 33 -16.29 16.03 8.49
C TYR A 33 -14.87 15.47 8.47
N ILE A 34 -14.77 14.19 8.77
CA ILE A 34 -13.58 13.38 8.54
C ILE A 34 -13.97 12.27 7.56
N ILE A 35 -13.18 12.11 6.49
CA ILE A 35 -13.26 10.96 5.60
C ILE A 35 -12.20 9.93 6.00
N LEU A 36 -12.59 8.67 6.05
CA LEU A 36 -11.76 7.53 6.43
C LEU A 36 -11.70 6.50 5.31
N TRP A 37 -10.54 5.86 5.15
CA TRP A 37 -10.35 4.76 4.21
C TRP A 37 -9.27 3.78 4.68
N ASP A 38 -9.38 2.55 4.21
CA ASP A 38 -8.40 1.50 4.47
C ASP A 38 -7.19 1.65 3.52
N PRO A 39 -5.98 1.97 4.02
CA PRO A 39 -4.80 2.12 3.18
C PRO A 39 -4.30 0.78 2.62
N SER A 40 -4.70 -0.36 3.21
CA SER A 40 -4.33 -1.69 2.70
C SER A 40 -5.12 -2.10 1.46
N GLY A 41 -6.20 -1.37 1.15
CA GLY A 41 -7.11 -1.65 0.04
C GLY A 41 -7.88 -2.96 0.16
N LEU A 42 -7.91 -3.59 1.35
CA LEU A 42 -8.78 -4.72 1.64
C LEU A 42 -10.26 -4.30 1.60
N SER A 43 -10.54 -3.06 2.02
CA SER A 43 -11.82 -2.39 1.81
C SER A 43 -11.67 -1.24 0.80
N SER A 44 -12.57 -1.19 -0.19
CA SER A 44 -12.69 -0.06 -1.13
C SER A 44 -13.64 1.03 -0.63
N GLU A 45 -14.33 0.78 0.50
CA GLU A 45 -15.32 1.67 1.05
C GLU A 45 -14.67 2.89 1.72
N LYS A 46 -15.40 4.01 1.72
CA LYS A 46 -15.04 5.19 2.52
C LYS A 46 -16.11 5.42 3.56
N LEU A 47 -15.69 5.91 4.72
CA LEU A 47 -16.62 6.35 5.76
C LEU A 47 -16.46 7.85 5.99
N ILE A 48 -17.57 8.59 5.95
CA ILE A 48 -17.59 10.02 6.26
C ILE A 48 -18.32 10.17 7.58
N ILE A 49 -17.67 10.78 8.56
CA ILE A 49 -18.25 11.03 9.88
C ILE A 49 -18.15 12.51 10.25
N PRO A 50 -19.10 13.03 11.05
CA PRO A 50 -18.95 14.30 11.73
C PRO A 50 -17.68 14.34 12.61
N LEU A 51 -17.01 15.50 12.66
CA LEU A 51 -15.75 15.68 13.40
C LEU A 51 -15.85 15.31 14.90
N ASN A 52 -17.01 15.51 15.53
CA ASN A 52 -17.21 15.16 16.94
C ASN A 52 -17.17 13.64 17.21
N LEU A 53 -17.53 12.81 16.23
CA LEU A 53 -17.44 11.35 16.37
C LEU A 53 -16.01 10.83 16.19
N PHE A 54 -15.16 11.55 15.44
CA PHE A 54 -13.77 11.14 15.20
C PHE A 54 -12.96 10.99 16.49
N HIS A 55 -13.29 11.77 17.52
CA HIS A 55 -12.65 11.65 18.83
C HIS A 55 -12.82 10.26 19.47
N LEU A 56 -13.90 9.55 19.17
CA LEU A 56 -14.19 8.26 19.81
C LEU A 56 -13.24 7.15 19.36
N PHE A 57 -12.58 7.32 18.23
CA PHE A 57 -11.73 6.29 17.64
C PHE A 57 -10.50 5.96 18.48
N GLN A 58 -10.01 6.91 19.29
CA GLN A 58 -8.92 6.62 20.22
C GLN A 58 -9.33 5.65 21.36
N PHE A 59 -10.63 5.50 21.60
CA PHE A 59 -11.19 4.56 22.58
C PHE A 59 -11.69 3.28 21.93
N MET A 60 -11.57 3.13 20.61
CA MET A 60 -11.79 1.86 19.92
C MET A 60 -10.45 1.12 19.88
N ASP A 61 -9.96 0.72 21.05
CA ASP A 61 -8.66 0.06 21.26
C ASP A 61 -8.78 -1.46 21.48
N GLY A 62 -10.02 -1.94 21.68
CA GLY A 62 -10.35 -3.31 22.05
C GLY A 62 -10.49 -3.55 23.54
N GLU A 63 -10.33 -2.50 24.36
CA GLU A 63 -10.42 -2.55 25.81
C GLU A 63 -11.67 -1.84 26.34
N HIS A 64 -12.13 -0.78 25.67
CA HIS A 64 -13.32 -0.04 26.09
C HIS A 64 -14.62 -0.62 25.53
N SER A 65 -15.59 -0.88 26.41
CA SER A 65 -16.94 -1.24 26.00
C SER A 65 -17.67 -0.06 25.32
N PRO A 66 -18.71 -0.32 24.49
CA PRO A 66 -19.53 0.74 23.91
C PRO A 66 -20.07 1.73 24.95
N GLU A 67 -20.46 1.26 26.14
CA GLU A 67 -20.93 2.12 27.23
C GLU A 67 -19.82 3.05 27.73
N GLN A 68 -18.59 2.53 27.87
CA GLN A 68 -17.43 3.34 28.28
C GLN A 68 -17.08 4.38 27.22
N ILE A 69 -17.11 4.02 25.94
CA ILE A 69 -16.90 4.96 24.82
C ILE A 69 -17.96 6.08 24.85
N GLY A 70 -19.23 5.73 25.11
CA GLY A 70 -20.31 6.71 25.28
C GLY A 70 -20.08 7.66 26.48
N VAL A 71 -19.54 7.16 27.58
CA VAL A 71 -19.14 7.98 28.74
C VAL A 71 -18.04 8.98 28.37
N GLU A 72 -17.04 8.57 27.59
CA GLU A 72 -15.98 9.48 27.13
C GLU A 72 -16.51 10.56 26.18
N TYR A 73 -17.50 10.23 25.33
CA TYR A 73 -18.20 11.23 24.52
C TYR A 73 -18.88 12.29 25.42
N LEU A 74 -19.63 11.85 26.43
CA LEU A 74 -20.33 12.74 27.36
C LEU A 74 -19.36 13.64 28.13
N LYS A 75 -18.25 13.10 28.61
CA LYS A 75 -17.22 13.87 29.33
C LYS A 75 -16.64 15.00 28.48
N LYS A 76 -16.41 14.75 27.18
CA LYS A 76 -15.82 15.74 26.29
C LYS A 76 -16.81 16.80 25.81
N TYR A 77 -18.01 16.40 25.43
CA TYR A 77 -18.96 17.27 24.75
C TYR A 77 -20.10 17.77 25.64
N GLY A 78 -20.28 17.22 26.84
CA GLY A 78 -21.39 17.57 27.73
C GLY A 78 -22.76 17.08 27.24
N GLU A 79 -22.79 16.30 26.16
CA GLU A 79 -23.99 15.78 25.51
C GLU A 79 -23.98 14.26 25.48
N PHE A 80 -25.17 13.66 25.59
CA PHE A 80 -25.32 12.21 25.53
C PHE A 80 -25.35 11.73 24.08
N LEU A 81 -24.45 10.81 23.73
CA LEU A 81 -24.53 10.08 22.47
C LEU A 81 -25.54 8.93 22.63
N MET A 82 -26.62 8.96 21.84
CA MET A 82 -27.61 7.89 21.87
C MET A 82 -26.94 6.52 21.58
N PRO A 83 -27.20 5.47 22.39
CA PRO A 83 -26.60 4.15 22.22
C PRO A 83 -26.74 3.62 20.79
N ASP A 84 -27.95 3.69 20.22
CA ASP A 84 -28.22 3.29 18.83
C ASP A 84 -27.31 3.97 17.80
N LYS A 85 -26.87 5.21 18.05
CA LYS A 85 -25.98 5.94 17.14
C LYS A 85 -24.55 5.42 17.24
N LEU A 86 -24.08 5.08 18.43
CA LEU A 86 -22.76 4.49 18.64
C LEU A 86 -22.72 3.05 18.09
N ASP A 87 -23.74 2.26 18.35
CA ASP A 87 -23.84 0.88 17.86
C ASP A 87 -23.86 0.84 16.33
N ARG A 88 -24.60 1.76 15.69
CA ARG A 88 -24.57 1.92 14.22
C ARG A 88 -23.19 2.30 13.71
N LEU A 89 -22.49 3.21 14.38
CA LEU A 89 -21.12 3.58 13.98
C LEU A 89 -20.17 2.39 14.06
N ILE A 90 -20.22 1.63 15.15
CA ILE A 90 -19.40 0.42 15.34
C ILE A 90 -19.73 -0.63 14.27
N ALA A 91 -21.02 -0.88 14.03
CA ALA A 91 -21.46 -1.83 13.00
C ALA A 91 -21.02 -1.39 11.59
N ASP A 92 -21.10 -0.10 11.28
CA ASP A 92 -20.65 0.45 10.01
C ASP A 92 -19.14 0.31 9.81
N LEU A 93 -18.34 0.46 10.88
CA LEU A 93 -16.89 0.25 10.86
C LEU A 93 -16.55 -1.23 10.65
N ASP A 94 -17.21 -2.14 11.37
CA ASP A 94 -17.02 -3.60 11.18
C ASP A 94 -17.37 -4.02 9.76
N GLN A 95 -18.55 -3.63 9.26
CA GLN A 95 -18.99 -3.97 7.91
C GLN A 95 -18.03 -3.47 6.82
N LYS A 96 -17.37 -2.33 7.05
CA LYS A 96 -16.36 -1.76 6.14
C LYS A 96 -14.95 -2.30 6.37
N LEU A 97 -14.76 -3.28 7.26
CA LEU A 97 -13.48 -3.91 7.62
C LEU A 97 -12.48 -2.95 8.30
N PHE A 98 -12.99 -1.92 8.98
CA PHE A 98 -12.17 -0.91 9.67
C PHE A 98 -11.83 -1.32 11.11
N LEU A 99 -12.52 -2.32 11.66
CA LEU A 99 -12.21 -2.90 12.96
C LEU A 99 -11.44 -4.22 12.80
N GLU A 100 -10.57 -4.50 13.76
CA GLU A 100 -10.04 -5.84 14.00
C GLU A 100 -11.20 -6.76 14.42
N GLY A 101 -11.15 -8.03 14.02
CA GLY A 101 -12.18 -9.01 14.36
C GLY A 101 -12.34 -10.11 13.31
N GLU A 102 -13.26 -11.05 13.58
CA GLU A 102 -13.45 -12.24 12.74
C GLU A 102 -13.77 -11.89 11.28
N ARG A 103 -14.57 -10.85 11.04
CA ARG A 103 -14.93 -10.40 9.69
C ARG A 103 -13.71 -9.92 8.91
N TYR A 104 -12.88 -9.08 9.55
CA TYR A 104 -11.65 -8.60 8.96
C TYR A 104 -10.66 -9.74 8.70
N GLU A 105 -10.44 -10.64 9.66
CA GLU A 105 -9.51 -11.77 9.51
C GLU A 105 -9.97 -12.72 8.40
N ALA A 106 -11.27 -12.99 8.29
CA ALA A 106 -11.84 -13.78 7.20
C ALA A 106 -11.63 -13.10 5.83
N ALA A 107 -11.87 -11.79 5.74
CA ALA A 107 -11.66 -11.03 4.50
C ALA A 107 -10.17 -11.00 4.10
N LYS A 108 -9.28 -10.76 5.07
CA LYS A 108 -7.82 -10.77 4.88
C LYS A 108 -7.34 -12.14 4.41
N ALA A 109 -7.77 -13.22 5.06
CA ALA A 109 -7.39 -14.57 4.67
C ALA A 109 -7.87 -14.91 3.25
N ALA A 110 -9.09 -14.50 2.89
CA ALA A 110 -9.61 -14.67 1.53
C ALA A 110 -8.81 -13.88 0.49
N ALA A 111 -8.44 -12.62 0.79
CA ALA A 111 -7.64 -11.78 -0.10
C ALA A 111 -6.21 -12.33 -0.27
N VAL A 112 -5.55 -12.74 0.81
CA VAL A 112 -4.23 -13.39 0.76
C VAL A 112 -4.28 -14.64 -0.11
N LYS A 113 -5.32 -15.47 0.07
CA LYS A 113 -5.51 -16.67 -0.76
C LYS A 113 -5.70 -16.31 -2.23
N ALA A 114 -6.56 -15.33 -2.53
CA ALA A 114 -6.80 -14.88 -3.90
C ALA A 114 -5.52 -14.36 -4.57
N TYR A 115 -4.74 -13.54 -3.86
CA TYR A 115 -3.43 -13.05 -4.33
C TYR A 115 -2.47 -14.22 -4.61
N ARG A 116 -2.38 -15.19 -3.70
CA ARG A 116 -1.55 -16.40 -3.86
C ARG A 116 -2.00 -17.32 -4.99
N ASP A 117 -3.29 -17.38 -5.28
CA ASP A 117 -3.81 -18.21 -6.38
C ASP A 117 -3.68 -17.51 -7.74
N ALA A 118 -3.55 -16.18 -7.78
CA ALA A 118 -3.36 -15.42 -9.00
C ALA A 118 -2.03 -15.78 -9.69
N PRO A 119 -1.98 -15.88 -11.02
CA PRO A 119 -0.75 -16.26 -11.73
C PRO A 119 0.34 -15.19 -11.62
N ALA A 120 -0.06 -13.92 -11.54
CA ALA A 120 0.80 -12.75 -11.42
C ALA A 120 0.05 -11.62 -10.71
N ARG A 121 0.79 -10.61 -10.24
CA ARG A 121 0.22 -9.37 -9.73
C ARG A 121 -0.20 -8.50 -10.92
N THR A 122 -1.47 -8.10 -10.94
CA THR A 122 -2.02 -7.22 -11.99
C THR A 122 -1.55 -5.76 -11.82
N PRO A 123 -1.46 -4.96 -12.90
CA PRO A 123 -1.07 -3.55 -12.82
C PRO A 123 -2.25 -2.69 -12.35
N ARG A 124 -2.24 -2.28 -11.08
CA ARG A 124 -3.37 -1.58 -10.44
C ARG A 124 -3.43 -0.09 -10.75
N PHE A 125 -2.33 0.46 -11.25
CA PHE A 125 -2.16 1.88 -11.54
C PHE A 125 -2.06 2.20 -13.04
N ALA A 126 -2.05 1.18 -13.90
CA ALA A 126 -2.24 1.35 -15.34
C ALA A 126 -3.60 2.04 -15.64
N GLY A 127 -3.56 3.06 -16.50
CA GLY A 127 -4.71 3.90 -16.84
C GLY A 127 -5.04 4.98 -15.80
N LYS A 128 -4.29 5.05 -14.70
CA LYS A 128 -4.43 6.09 -13.65
C LYS A 128 -3.16 6.93 -13.56
N SER A 129 -2.04 6.28 -13.25
CA SER A 129 -0.74 6.93 -13.03
C SER A 129 0.14 6.89 -14.26
N TYR A 130 -0.04 5.89 -15.12
CA TYR A 130 0.64 5.75 -16.42
C TYR A 130 -0.31 5.11 -17.44
N GLU A 131 0.02 5.17 -18.73
CA GLU A 131 -0.86 4.68 -19.81
C GLU A 131 -1.09 3.16 -19.73
N ALA A 132 -2.34 2.72 -19.90
CA ALA A 132 -2.71 1.30 -19.90
C ALA A 132 -2.51 0.61 -21.26
N GLU A 133 -2.42 1.39 -22.34
CA GLU A 133 -2.25 0.86 -23.69
C GLU A 133 -0.74 0.78 -24.01
N PRO A 134 -0.23 -0.37 -24.51
CA PRO A 134 1.21 -0.59 -24.63
C PRO A 134 1.93 0.45 -25.50
N GLN A 135 1.34 0.85 -26.63
CA GLN A 135 1.95 1.81 -27.55
C GLN A 135 1.97 3.21 -26.93
N LYS A 136 0.86 3.65 -26.32
CA LYS A 136 0.79 4.91 -25.58
C LYS A 136 1.76 4.95 -24.42
N LEU A 137 1.97 3.84 -23.71
CA LEU A 137 2.93 3.77 -22.61
C LEU A 137 4.36 3.94 -23.12
N ARG A 138 4.72 3.33 -24.24
CA ARG A 138 6.04 3.56 -24.88
C ARG A 138 6.23 5.01 -25.27
N GLU A 139 5.21 5.63 -25.86
CA GLU A 139 5.23 7.05 -26.23
C GLU A 139 5.34 7.97 -25.01
N GLN A 140 4.59 7.68 -23.94
CA GLN A 140 4.64 8.41 -22.68
C GLN A 140 6.05 8.34 -22.06
N VAL A 141 6.60 7.13 -21.92
CA VAL A 141 7.95 6.93 -21.36
C VAL A 141 9.00 7.61 -22.23
N ALA A 142 8.97 7.42 -23.56
CA ALA A 142 9.89 8.09 -24.48
C ALA A 142 9.78 9.63 -24.36
N GLY A 143 8.55 10.14 -24.24
CA GLY A 143 8.27 11.56 -24.03
C GLY A 143 8.97 12.13 -22.80
N PHE A 144 9.03 11.39 -21.69
CA PHE A 144 9.75 11.80 -20.49
C PHE A 144 11.26 11.94 -20.71
N PHE A 145 11.89 11.08 -21.53
CA PHE A 145 13.31 11.19 -21.86
C PHE A 145 13.63 12.38 -22.76
N SER A 146 12.66 12.84 -23.57
CA SER A 146 12.82 13.96 -24.50
C SER A 146 12.22 15.29 -24.00
N SER A 147 11.61 15.30 -22.81
CA SER A 147 10.96 16.51 -22.28
C SER A 147 12.01 17.54 -21.82
N LYS A 148 11.59 18.79 -21.66
CA LYS A 148 12.45 19.86 -21.16
C LYS A 148 12.93 19.61 -19.72
N GLU A 149 12.13 18.90 -18.90
CA GLU A 149 12.51 18.51 -17.54
C GLU A 149 13.27 17.17 -17.50
N GLY A 150 13.35 16.45 -18.62
CA GLY A 150 14.04 15.18 -18.76
C GLY A 150 15.56 15.34 -18.91
N PRO A 151 16.29 14.22 -19.00
CA PRO A 151 17.74 14.24 -19.14
C PRO A 151 18.24 14.88 -20.43
N SER A 152 19.45 15.42 -20.40
CA SER A 152 20.17 15.85 -21.61
C SER A 152 20.35 14.67 -22.59
N PRO A 153 20.34 14.91 -23.92
CA PRO A 153 20.71 13.89 -24.91
C PRO A 153 22.17 13.43 -24.82
N ASP A 154 23.04 14.14 -24.08
CA ASP A 154 24.44 13.76 -23.90
C ASP A 154 24.58 12.35 -23.28
N PRO A 155 25.64 11.59 -23.60
CA PRO A 155 25.85 10.27 -22.99
C PRO A 155 25.94 10.34 -21.47
N SER A 156 25.36 9.33 -20.80
CA SER A 156 25.49 9.12 -19.35
C SER A 156 26.96 9.04 -18.92
N GLU A 157 27.27 9.57 -17.74
CA GLU A 157 28.60 9.43 -17.11
C GLU A 157 28.93 7.95 -16.78
N HIS A 158 27.91 7.10 -16.73
CA HIS A 158 27.99 5.67 -16.44
C HIS A 158 27.92 4.80 -17.71
N GLN A 159 28.01 5.39 -18.90
CA GLN A 159 27.93 4.64 -20.15
C GLN A 159 28.93 3.46 -20.17
N GLY A 160 28.40 2.25 -20.37
CA GLY A 160 29.18 1.01 -20.39
C GLY A 160 29.84 0.63 -19.05
N LYS A 161 29.48 1.27 -17.94
CA LYS A 161 29.96 0.95 -16.58
C LYS A 161 28.89 0.16 -15.82
N ALA A 162 29.33 -0.66 -14.88
CA ALA A 162 28.42 -1.32 -13.95
C ALA A 162 27.84 -0.33 -12.93
N ILE A 163 26.50 -0.30 -12.81
CA ILE A 163 25.78 0.44 -11.76
C ILE A 163 25.37 -0.55 -10.67
N LYS A 164 25.73 -0.25 -9.41
CA LYS A 164 25.41 -1.09 -8.25
C LYS A 164 24.07 -0.77 -7.59
N GLY A 165 23.51 0.40 -7.88
CA GLY A 165 22.26 0.86 -7.30
C GLY A 165 21.77 2.13 -7.98
N LEU A 166 20.45 2.28 -8.01
CA LEU A 166 19.75 3.42 -8.56
C LEU A 166 18.72 3.88 -7.54
N VAL A 167 18.55 5.19 -7.40
CA VAL A 167 17.46 5.77 -6.62
C VAL A 167 16.55 6.51 -7.60
N ALA A 168 15.32 6.05 -7.70
CA ALA A 168 14.26 6.67 -8.48
C ALA A 168 13.10 7.07 -7.55
N PRO A 169 12.31 8.09 -7.89
CA PRO A 169 11.12 8.42 -7.13
C PRO A 169 10.09 7.28 -7.17
N ASN A 170 9.09 7.36 -6.29
CA ASN A 170 7.91 6.50 -6.28
C ASN A 170 6.62 7.33 -6.35
N TYR A 171 6.69 8.53 -6.92
CA TYR A 171 5.56 9.45 -7.07
C TYR A 171 4.80 9.24 -8.39
N GLU A 172 3.60 9.80 -8.51
CA GLU A 172 2.74 9.70 -9.70
C GLU A 172 3.51 9.87 -11.02
N VAL A 173 3.55 8.80 -11.83
CA VAL A 173 4.39 8.72 -13.05
C VAL A 173 4.00 9.80 -14.07
N ASN A 174 2.71 10.09 -14.23
CA ASN A 174 2.20 11.15 -15.10
C ASN A 174 2.65 12.56 -14.68
N VAL A 175 3.05 12.78 -13.42
CA VAL A 175 3.56 14.06 -12.90
C VAL A 175 5.09 14.07 -12.88
N ALA A 176 5.70 13.01 -12.34
CA ALA A 176 7.13 12.95 -12.06
C ALA A 176 7.94 12.20 -13.12
N GLY A 177 7.33 11.74 -14.21
CA GLY A 177 7.96 10.94 -15.27
C GLY A 177 9.33 11.43 -15.76
N PRO A 178 9.54 12.74 -16.02
CA PRO A 178 10.86 13.25 -16.39
C PRO A 178 11.95 13.01 -15.33
N ILE A 179 11.60 13.01 -14.04
CA ILE A 179 12.54 12.72 -12.94
C ILE A 179 12.94 11.23 -12.94
N TYR A 180 11.99 10.32 -13.21
CA TYR A 180 12.32 8.91 -13.44
C TYR A 180 13.29 8.76 -14.62
N ALA A 181 13.06 9.48 -15.72
CA ALA A 181 13.88 9.38 -16.92
C ALA A 181 15.35 9.75 -16.67
N TRP A 182 15.66 10.69 -15.77
CA TRP A 182 17.04 10.98 -15.35
C TRP A 182 17.72 9.74 -14.76
N ALA A 183 17.09 9.07 -13.81
CA ALA A 183 17.63 7.88 -13.17
C ALA A 183 17.77 6.72 -14.18
N TYR A 184 16.73 6.47 -14.95
CA TYR A 184 16.71 5.35 -15.90
C TYR A 184 17.56 5.56 -17.14
N LYS A 185 17.93 6.80 -17.50
CA LYS A 185 18.92 7.05 -18.55
C LYS A 185 20.27 6.47 -18.17
N GLU A 186 20.70 6.71 -16.93
CA GLU A 186 21.97 6.18 -16.42
C GLU A 186 21.98 4.65 -16.48
N LEU A 187 20.88 4.01 -16.06
CA LEU A 187 20.76 2.55 -16.12
C LEU A 187 20.69 2.00 -17.55
N ARG A 188 19.97 2.67 -18.45
CA ARG A 188 19.81 2.26 -19.85
C ARG A 188 21.12 2.28 -20.63
N GLU A 189 22.01 3.21 -20.30
CA GLU A 189 23.29 3.40 -21.01
C GLU A 189 24.47 2.69 -20.32
N ALA A 190 24.26 2.22 -19.09
CA ALA A 190 25.20 1.39 -18.34
C ALA A 190 25.29 -0.05 -18.87
N GLU A 191 26.19 -0.83 -18.27
CA GLU A 191 26.18 -2.28 -18.43
C GLU A 191 24.90 -2.87 -17.83
N ALA A 192 24.10 -3.58 -18.65
CA ALA A 192 22.81 -4.10 -18.24
C ALA A 192 22.94 -5.23 -17.21
N PRO A 193 22.28 -5.14 -16.03
CA PRO A 193 22.24 -6.24 -15.06
C PRO A 193 21.40 -7.42 -15.55
N ASP A 194 21.79 -8.64 -15.16
CA ASP A 194 20.97 -9.85 -15.37
C ASP A 194 19.74 -9.90 -14.45
N VAL A 195 19.81 -9.23 -13.29
CA VAL A 195 18.77 -9.25 -12.24
C VAL A 195 18.64 -7.87 -11.60
N TYR A 196 17.42 -7.37 -11.53
CA TYR A 196 17.06 -6.16 -10.78
C TYR A 196 16.48 -6.53 -9.42
N ILE A 197 16.91 -5.84 -8.36
CA ILE A 197 16.32 -5.91 -7.03
C ILE A 197 15.62 -4.59 -6.77
N LEU A 198 14.28 -4.61 -6.71
CA LEU A 198 13.46 -3.43 -6.44
C LEU A 198 13.12 -3.38 -4.95
N LEU A 199 13.46 -2.27 -4.30
CA LEU A 199 13.13 -1.99 -2.91
C LEU A 199 12.18 -0.80 -2.88
N GLY A 200 10.93 -1.05 -2.46
CA GLY A 200 9.89 -0.04 -2.35
C GLY A 200 9.51 0.24 -0.90
N THR A 201 8.80 1.35 -0.69
CA THR A 201 8.11 1.63 0.57
C THR A 201 6.78 0.91 0.61
N ALA A 202 6.28 0.62 1.82
CA ALA A 202 4.95 0.09 2.07
C ALA A 202 4.09 1.15 2.78
N HIS A 203 3.34 1.93 2.03
CA HIS A 203 2.57 3.08 2.53
C HIS A 203 1.47 2.67 3.52
N ALA A 204 0.92 1.46 3.36
CA ALA A 204 -0.09 0.90 4.25
C ALA A 204 0.50 0.30 5.54
N GLY A 205 1.82 0.30 5.69
CA GLY A 205 2.55 -0.35 6.77
C GLY A 205 2.68 -1.87 6.59
N LEU A 206 3.65 -2.45 7.30
CA LEU A 206 3.93 -3.88 7.37
C LEU A 206 3.84 -4.35 8.82
N ALA A 207 3.49 -5.61 9.04
CA ALA A 207 3.63 -6.26 10.34
C ALA A 207 5.08 -6.69 10.56
N GLY A 208 5.73 -7.19 9.52
CA GLY A 208 7.16 -7.50 9.50
C GLY A 208 8.05 -6.32 9.06
N PRO A 209 9.38 -6.46 9.13
CA PRO A 209 10.31 -5.44 8.67
C PRO A 209 10.35 -5.30 7.15
N VAL A 210 10.02 -6.37 6.41
CA VAL A 210 10.00 -6.42 4.95
C VAL A 210 8.87 -7.35 4.49
N ALA A 211 8.36 -7.11 3.29
CA ALA A 211 7.38 -7.97 2.63
C ALA A 211 7.94 -8.39 1.26
N VAL A 212 8.12 -9.69 1.08
CA VAL A 212 8.57 -10.30 -0.17
C VAL A 212 7.38 -10.97 -0.85
N THR A 213 7.34 -10.92 -2.17
CA THR A 213 6.39 -11.69 -2.98
C THR A 213 7.17 -12.49 -4.01
N ASP A 214 6.69 -13.71 -4.28
CA ASP A 214 7.14 -14.50 -5.43
C ASP A 214 6.16 -14.37 -6.60
N LYS A 215 5.29 -13.36 -6.65
CA LYS A 215 4.46 -13.12 -7.83
C LYS A 215 5.24 -12.42 -8.93
N ASP A 216 5.09 -12.91 -10.16
CA ASP A 216 5.46 -12.13 -11.34
C ASP A 216 4.60 -10.86 -11.41
N PHE A 217 5.10 -9.80 -12.01
CA PHE A 217 4.38 -8.52 -12.11
C PHE A 217 3.95 -8.28 -13.55
N GLU A 218 2.65 -8.12 -13.76
CA GLU A 218 2.13 -7.71 -15.06
C GLU A 218 2.30 -6.19 -15.25
N SER A 219 2.61 -5.79 -16.47
CA SER A 219 2.59 -4.41 -16.92
C SER A 219 1.98 -4.34 -18.33
N PRO A 220 1.56 -3.16 -18.82
CA PRO A 220 1.14 -3.02 -20.21
C PRO A 220 2.23 -3.39 -21.22
N LEU A 221 3.51 -3.39 -20.85
CA LEU A 221 4.61 -3.78 -21.75
C LEU A 221 4.91 -5.28 -21.73
N GLY A 222 4.27 -6.04 -20.83
CA GLY A 222 4.50 -7.48 -20.64
C GLY A 222 4.65 -7.85 -19.16
N VAL A 223 4.84 -9.15 -18.93
CA VAL A 223 5.10 -9.70 -17.58
C VAL A 223 6.57 -9.56 -17.24
N VAL A 224 6.87 -9.00 -16.07
CA VAL A 224 8.20 -8.97 -15.45
C VAL A 224 8.30 -10.17 -14.51
N PRO A 225 9.06 -11.22 -14.87
CA PRO A 225 9.17 -12.42 -14.05
C PRO A 225 10.02 -12.15 -12.81
N VAL A 226 9.66 -12.75 -11.68
CA VAL A 226 10.54 -12.78 -10.52
C VAL A 226 11.63 -13.83 -10.71
N ASN A 227 12.79 -13.58 -10.12
CA ASN A 227 13.88 -14.55 -10.10
C ASN A 227 13.54 -15.68 -9.11
N ARG A 228 12.95 -16.78 -9.62
CA ARG A 228 12.49 -17.92 -8.81
C ARG A 228 13.60 -18.54 -7.94
N PRO A 229 14.82 -18.83 -8.47
CA PRO A 229 15.91 -19.33 -7.63
C PRO A 229 16.28 -18.38 -6.47
N LEU A 230 16.25 -17.06 -6.70
CA LEU A 230 16.49 -16.08 -5.65
C LEU A 230 15.38 -16.09 -4.60
N MET A 231 14.12 -16.21 -5.00
CA MET A 231 12.99 -16.30 -4.07
C MET A 231 13.07 -17.56 -3.20
N GLU A 232 13.43 -18.71 -3.77
CA GLU A 232 13.66 -19.96 -3.02
C GLU A 232 14.84 -19.82 -2.05
N ALA A 233 15.92 -19.15 -2.46
CA ALA A 233 17.06 -18.85 -1.60
C ALA A 233 16.69 -17.91 -0.44
N LEU A 234 15.81 -16.92 -0.67
CA LEU A 234 15.29 -16.05 0.38
C LEU A 234 14.39 -16.81 1.35
N ARG A 235 13.45 -17.62 0.84
CA ARG A 235 12.55 -18.44 1.65
C ARG A 235 13.31 -19.45 2.50
N SER A 236 14.33 -20.12 1.97
CA SER A 236 15.14 -21.09 2.73
C SER A 236 15.98 -20.46 3.84
N LYS A 237 16.41 -19.20 3.70
CA LYS A 237 17.22 -18.49 4.70
C LYS A 237 16.40 -17.70 5.72
N GLY A 238 15.31 -17.08 5.30
CA GLY A 238 14.49 -16.18 6.12
C GLY A 238 13.15 -16.76 6.56
N GLY A 239 12.75 -17.91 6.01
CA GLY A 239 11.47 -18.56 6.29
C GLY A 239 10.27 -17.86 5.64
N ASP A 240 9.09 -18.45 5.84
CA ASP A 240 7.83 -17.94 5.27
C ASP A 240 7.38 -16.60 5.87
N ALA A 241 7.93 -16.20 7.02
CA ALA A 241 7.65 -14.91 7.65
C ALA A 241 7.97 -13.71 6.74
N LEU A 242 8.96 -13.83 5.84
CA LEU A 242 9.26 -12.79 4.84
C LEU A 242 8.12 -12.56 3.86
N PHE A 243 7.25 -13.55 3.66
CA PHE A 243 6.14 -13.53 2.70
C PHE A 243 4.78 -13.34 3.41
N ALA A 244 4.77 -13.15 4.73
CA ALA A 244 3.52 -13.02 5.49
C ALA A 244 2.69 -11.80 5.08
N ASP A 245 3.34 -10.73 4.64
CA ASP A 245 2.73 -9.49 4.18
C ASP A 245 2.69 -9.35 2.65
N GLU A 246 2.81 -10.45 1.88
CA GLU A 246 2.89 -10.38 0.40
C GLU A 246 1.67 -9.69 -0.25
N LEU A 247 0.49 -9.78 0.36
CA LEU A 247 -0.72 -9.09 -0.09
C LEU A 247 -0.52 -7.57 -0.20
N ARG A 248 0.38 -6.99 0.60
CA ARG A 248 0.70 -5.55 0.57
C ARG A 248 1.23 -5.10 -0.77
N HIS A 249 1.85 -6.01 -1.53
CA HIS A 249 2.25 -5.71 -2.89
C HIS A 249 1.02 -5.34 -3.72
N GLU A 250 -0.12 -6.04 -3.62
CA GLU A 250 -1.28 -5.82 -4.49
C GLU A 250 -1.69 -4.36 -4.63
N THR A 251 -1.64 -3.55 -3.56
CA THR A 251 -2.10 -2.15 -3.60
C THR A 251 -0.97 -1.13 -3.52
N GLU A 252 0.29 -1.57 -3.45
CA GLU A 252 1.46 -0.70 -3.28
C GLU A 252 2.06 -0.30 -4.63
N HIS A 253 2.15 1.00 -4.89
CA HIS A 253 2.61 1.54 -6.17
C HIS A 253 4.14 1.62 -6.30
N SER A 254 4.86 1.66 -5.19
CA SER A 254 6.28 2.04 -5.18
C SER A 254 7.16 1.20 -6.12
N ILE A 255 6.91 -0.12 -6.18
CA ILE A 255 7.58 -1.05 -7.09
C ILE A 255 6.92 -1.04 -8.48
N GLU A 256 5.59 -0.97 -8.57
CA GLU A 256 4.87 -1.00 -9.84
C GLU A 256 5.24 0.17 -10.76
N PHE A 257 5.46 1.36 -10.20
CA PHE A 257 5.86 2.55 -10.95
C PHE A 257 7.24 2.45 -11.61
N GLN A 258 8.08 1.51 -11.17
CA GLN A 258 9.40 1.26 -11.76
C GLN A 258 9.32 0.40 -13.03
N LEU A 259 8.27 -0.41 -13.16
CA LEU A 259 8.16 -1.42 -14.22
C LEU A 259 8.09 -0.82 -15.64
N PRO A 260 7.41 0.31 -15.91
CA PRO A 260 7.41 0.90 -17.24
C PRO A 260 8.78 1.35 -17.76
N PHE A 261 9.77 1.49 -16.88
CA PHE A 261 11.12 1.97 -17.20
C PHE A 261 12.17 0.87 -17.28
N LEU A 262 11.84 -0.36 -16.90
CA LEU A 262 12.69 -1.55 -16.99
C LEU A 262 12.43 -2.30 -18.30
#